data_AF-A0A1Y5HVY7-F1
#
_entry.id   AF-A0A1Y5HVY7-F1
#
_cell.length_a   1.000
_cell.length_b   1.000
_cell.length_c   1.000
_cell.angle_alpha   90.00
_cell.angle_beta   90.00
_cell.angle_gamma   90.00
#
_symmetry.space_group_name_H-M   'P 1'
#
loop_
_entity.id
_entity.type
_entity.pdbx_description
1 polymer ?
#
loop_
_entity_poly.entity_id
_entity_poly.type
_entity_poly.pdbx_seq_one_letter_code
_entity_poly.pdbx_strand_id
1 'polypeptide(L)' 'MNDLDKRLINLLQDGFPLTARPFETVARQITAAGLEASEAEVMQRIQALLDEGILSRFGPMYQ' A
#
# COMPACT_ATOMS: atom_id res chain seq x y z
N MET A 1 -4.65 6.86 -11.36
CA MET A 1 -3.43 6.13 -10.95
C MET A 1 -2.23 7.08 -10.91
N ASN A 2 -1.82 7.48 -9.71
CA ASN A 2 -0.66 8.34 -9.45
C ASN A 2 0.59 7.50 -9.13
N ASP A 3 1.75 8.14 -8.88
CA ASP A 3 2.99 7.40 -8.60
C ASP A 3 2.99 6.70 -7.24
N LEU A 4 2.22 7.22 -6.27
CA LEU A 4 1.97 6.56 -4.99
C LEU A 4 1.21 5.24 -5.18
N ASP A 5 0.19 5.20 -6.04
CA ASP A 5 -0.58 3.99 -6.36
C ASP A 5 0.29 2.91 -6.96
N LYS A 6 1.10 3.29 -7.96
CA LYS A 6 2.03 2.35 -8.61
C LYS A 6 2.99 1.76 -7.60
N ARG A 7 3.50 2.60 -6.68
CA ARG A 7 4.43 2.15 -5.65
C ARG A 7 3.76 1.23 -4.64
N LEU A 8 2.53 1.55 -4.23
CA LEU A 8 1.73 0.70 -3.36
C LEU A 8 1.47 -0.65 -4.00
N ILE A 9 1.01 -0.68 -5.25
CA ILE A 9 0.73 -1.93 -5.98
C ILE A 9 1.98 -2.80 -6.05
N ASN A 10 3.14 -2.23 -6.42
CA ASN A 10 4.39 -2.98 -6.48
C ASN A 10 4.79 -3.55 -5.10
N LEU A 11 4.65 -2.74 -4.04
CA LEU A 11 4.97 -3.18 -2.68
C LEU A 11 4.03 -4.31 -2.22
N LEU A 12 2.74 -4.22 -2.55
CA LEU A 12 1.75 -5.25 -2.24
C LEU A 12 1.99 -6.56 -2.99
N GLN A 13 2.62 -6.51 -4.17
CA GLN A 13 3.02 -7.70 -4.93
C GLN A 13 4.20 -8.44 -4.27
N ASP A 14 5.17 -7.71 -3.73
CA ASP A 14 6.32 -8.29 -3.03
C ASP A 14 5.94 -8.84 -1.65
N GLY A 15 4.87 -8.33 -1.06
CA GLY A 15 4.27 -8.80 0.18
C GLY A 15 4.00 -7.68 1.18
N PHE A 16 3.05 -7.90 2.09
CA PHE A 16 2.68 -6.91 3.08
C PHE A 16 3.51 -7.08 4.36
N PRO A 17 4.13 -6.00 4.91
CA PRO A 17 4.94 -6.10 6.11
C PRO A 17 4.12 -6.52 7.33
N LEU A 18 4.59 -7.54 8.06
CA LEU A 18 3.93 -8.04 9.28
C LEU A 18 4.57 -7.41 10.53
N THR A 19 4.47 -6.09 10.65
CA THR A 19 4.98 -5.32 11.80
C THR A 19 3.83 -4.84 12.69
N ALA A 20 4.16 -4.27 13.86
CA ALA A 20 3.15 -3.71 14.78
C ALA A 20 2.33 -2.57 14.15
N ARG A 21 2.90 -1.86 13.18
CA ARG A 21 2.26 -0.79 12.41
C ARG A 21 2.59 -0.95 10.92
N PRO A 22 1.88 -1.83 10.22
CA PRO A 22 2.27 -2.22 8.87
C PRO A 22 2.04 -1.08 7.87
N PHE A 23 0.95 -0.31 7.98
CA PHE A 23 0.69 0.83 7.12
C PHE A 23 1.70 1.97 7.33
N GLU A 24 2.09 2.26 8.57
CA GLU A 24 3.19 3.18 8.89
C GLU A 24 4.51 2.69 8.27
N THR A 25 4.78 1.38 8.33
CA THR A 25 5.98 0.78 7.73
C THR A 25 5.98 0.96 6.21
N VAL A 26 4.85 0.74 5.54
CA VAL A 26 4.68 0.98 4.10
C VAL A 26 4.90 2.46 3.76
N ALA A 27 4.28 3.37 4.50
CA ALA A 27 4.45 4.81 4.30
C ALA A 27 5.93 5.24 4.41
N ARG A 28 6.66 4.69 5.39
CA ARG A 28 8.10 4.92 5.54
C ARG A 28 8.93 4.35 4.40
N GLN A 29 8.60 3.16 3.89
CA GLN A 29 9.29 2.56 2.75
C GLN A 29 9.08 3.38 1.47
N ILE A 30 7.86 3.91 1.27
CA ILE A 30 7.54 4.79 0.14
C ILE A 30 8.27 6.13 0.27
N THR A 31 8.29 6.70 1.47
CA THR A 31 9.05 7.93 1.78
C THR A 31 10.54 7.75 1.58
N ALA A 32 11.11 6.61 2.01
CA ALA A 32 12.52 6.28 1.77
C ALA A 32 12.86 6.12 0.29
N ALA A 33 11.87 5.87 -0.57
CA ALA A 33 12.02 5.78 -2.00
C ALA A 33 11.84 7.12 -2.74
N GLY A 34 11.71 8.23 -2.01
CA GLY A 34 11.61 9.59 -2.56
C GLY A 34 10.19 10.09 -2.82
N LEU A 35 9.16 9.40 -2.32
CA LEU A 35 7.77 9.83 -2.42
C LEU A 35 7.21 10.08 -1.02
N GLU A 36 6.85 11.32 -0.69
CA GLU A 36 6.20 11.60 0.58
C GLU A 36 4.88 10.83 0.70
N ALA A 37 4.73 10.08 1.80
CA ALA A 37 3.52 9.35 2.10
C ALA A 37 3.33 9.24 3.61
N SER A 38 2.13 9.52 4.07
CA SER A 38 1.69 9.24 5.44
C SER A 38 0.93 7.91 5.53
N GLU A 39 0.82 7.38 6.75
CA GLU A 39 0.02 6.19 7.03
C GLU A 39 -1.44 6.36 6.59
N ALA A 40 -2.02 7.55 6.84
CA ALA A 40 -3.40 7.86 6.46
C ALA A 40 -3.58 7.86 4.93
N GLU A 41 -2.64 8.45 4.19
CA GLU A 41 -2.66 8.43 2.73
C GLU A 41 -2.54 7.01 2.18
N VAL A 42 -1.64 6.19 2.73
CA VAL A 42 -1.51 4.79 2.34
C VAL A 42 -2.83 4.04 2.49
N MET A 43 -3.51 4.18 3.64
CA MET A 43 -4.81 3.54 3.87
C MET A 43 -5.88 4.07 2.92
N GLN A 44 -5.95 5.38 2.71
CA GLN A 44 -6.90 6.00 1.77
C GLN A 44 -6.69 5.53 0.33
N ARG A 45 -5.43 5.43 -0.12
CA ARG A 45 -5.11 4.93 -1.46
C ARG A 45 -5.45 3.45 -1.61
N ILE A 46 -5.14 2.61 -0.62
CA ILE A 46 -5.52 1.19 -0.66
C ILE A 46 -7.04 1.04 -0.78
N GLN A 47 -7.81 1.80 0.00
CA GLN A 47 -9.27 1.78 -0.09
C GLN A 47 -9.76 2.25 -1.47
N ALA A 48 -9.23 3.36 -1.98
CA ALA A 48 -9.60 3.85 -3.31
C ALA A 48 -9.29 2.82 -4.42
N LEU A 49 -8.15 2.12 -4.34
CA LEU A 49 -7.79 1.08 -5.31
C LEU A 49 -8.72 -0.14 -5.24
N LEU A 50 -9.24 -0.48 -4.06
CA LEU A 50 -10.28 -1.52 -3.90
C LEU A 50 -11.61 -1.05 -4.51
N ASP A 51 -12.01 0.19 -4.23
CA ASP A 51 -13.27 0.77 -4.72
C ASP A 51 -13.27 0.94 -6.26
N GLU A 52 -12.11 1.29 -6.83
CA GLU A 52 -11.88 1.39 -8.28
C GLU A 52 -11.77 0.00 -8.96
N GLY A 53 -11.72 -1.09 -8.18
CA GLY A 53 -11.58 -2.46 -8.70
C GLY A 53 -10.18 -2.79 -9.25
N ILE A 54 -9.20 -1.92 -9.02
CA ILE A 54 -7.79 -2.15 -9.39
C ILE A 54 -7.18 -3.20 -8.46
N LEU A 55 -7.48 -3.12 -7.17
CA LEU A 55 -7.23 -4.20 -6.22
C LEU A 55 -8.51 -5.03 -6.08
N SER A 56 -8.42 -6.34 -6.34
CA SER A 56 -9.58 -7.24 -6.20
C SER A 56 -9.85 -7.62 -4.74
N ARG A 57 -8.80 -7.68 -3.92
CA ARG A 57 -8.89 -7.92 -2.47
C ARG A 57 -7.62 -7.47 -1.76
N PHE A 58 -7.75 -7.11 -0.49
CA PHE A 58 -6.63 -6.82 0.41
C PHE A 58 -6.71 -7.73 1.64
N GLY A 59 -5.84 -8.73 1.72
CA GLY A 59 -5.83 -9.70 2.81
C GLY A 59 -4.97 -10.94 2.51
N PRO A 60 -4.74 -11.80 3.51
CA PRO A 60 -3.96 -13.01 3.33
C PRO A 60 -4.58 -13.91 2.25
N MET A 61 -3.76 -14.32 1.29
CA MET A 61 -4.11 -15.35 0.32
C MET A 61 -3.84 -16.71 0.98
N TYR A 62 -4.87 -17.34 1.54
CA TYR A 62 -4.77 -18.76 1.91
C TYR A 62 -4.98 -19.59 0.63
N GLN A 63 -4.02 -20.45 0.29
CA GLN A 63 -4.15 -21.50 -0.74
C GLN A 63 -4.30 -22.85 -0.06
#